data_AF-A0A7T4U1L6-F1
#
_entry.id   AF-A0A7T4U1L6-F1
#
_cell.length_a   1.000
_cell.length_b   1.000
_cell.length_c   1.000
_cell.angle_alpha   90.00
_cell.angle_beta   90.00
_cell.angle_gamma   90.00
#
_symmetry.space_group_name_H-M   'P 1'
#
loop_
_entity.id
_entity.type
_entity.pdbx_description
1 polymer ?
#
loop_
_entity_poly.entity_id
_entity_poly.type
_entity_poly.pdbx_seq_one_letter_code
_entity_poly.pdbx_strand_id
1 'polypeptide(L)' 'MALAALGKSDHEIAGRLVLSPLTVRRHISRATTKLHARDRAQLVVITHQSGLVRPAAGG' A
#
# COMPACT_ATOMS: atom_id res chain seq x y z
N MET A 1 -5.00 1.18 3.02
CA MET A 1 -3.70 0.92 2.35
C MET A 1 -3.42 -0.58 2.25
N ALA A 2 -4.43 -1.44 2.02
CA ALA A 2 -4.23 -2.89 2.03
C ALA A 2 -3.56 -3.43 0.75
N LEU A 3 -3.77 -2.77 -0.39
CA LEU A 3 -3.29 -3.28 -1.69
C LEU A 3 -1.82 -2.97 -1.98
N ALA A 4 -1.26 -1.90 -1.39
CA ALA A 4 0.16 -1.59 -1.49
C ALA A 4 1.02 -2.64 -0.74
N ALA A 5 0.46 -3.32 0.26
CA ALA A 5 1.13 -4.35 1.05
C ALA A 5 1.26 -5.72 0.36
N LEU A 6 0.67 -5.90 -0.83
CA LEU A 6 0.70 -7.16 -1.56
C LEU A 6 1.75 -7.19 -2.70
N GLY A 7 2.68 -6.22 -2.73
CA GLY A 7 3.72 -6.15 -3.77
C GLY A 7 3.25 -5.65 -5.14
N LYS A 8 1.99 -5.22 -5.28
CA LYS A 8 1.42 -4.69 -6.53
C LYS A 8 2.01 -3.34 -6.91
N SER A 9 2.11 -3.05 -8.21
CA SER A 9 2.48 -1.73 -8.75
C SER A 9 1.38 -0.69 -8.54
N ASP A 10 1.72 0.60 -8.66
CA ASP A 10 0.74 1.69 -8.52
C ASP A 10 -0.37 1.62 -9.58
N HIS A 11 -0.05 1.12 -10.78
CA HIS A 11 -1.02 0.90 -11.86
C HIS A 11 -2.02 -0.22 -11.54
N GLU A 12 -1.55 -1.35 -10.98
CA GLU A 12 -2.44 -2.45 -10.59
C GLU A 12 -3.36 -2.05 -9.42
N ILE A 13 -2.83 -1.28 -8.47
CA ILE A 13 -3.61 -0.74 -7.35
C ILE A 13 -4.64 0.27 -7.87
N ALA A 14 -4.23 1.15 -8.78
CA ALA A 14 -5.09 2.13 -9.44
C ALA A 14 -6.25 1.47 -10.18
N GLY A 15 -5.97 0.44 -10.99
CA GLY A 15 -7.00 -0.30 -11.71
C GLY A 15 -8.00 -0.99 -10.76
N ARG A 16 -7.53 -1.55 -9.65
CA ARG A 16 -8.40 -2.23 -8.68
C ARG A 16 -9.24 -1.27 -7.83
N LEU A 17 -8.73 -0.05 -7.58
CA LEU A 17 -9.42 0.97 -6.80
C LEU A 17 -10.19 1.98 -7.66
N VAL A 18 -10.13 1.85 -8.99
CA VAL A 18 -10.69 2.82 -9.95
C VAL A 18 -10.18 4.24 -9.68
N LEU A 19 -8.87 4.35 -9.42
CA LEU A 19 -8.18 5.61 -9.14
C LEU A 19 -7.09 5.87 -10.19
N SER A 20 -6.62 7.12 -10.27
CA SER A 20 -5.41 7.43 -11.03
C SER A 20 -4.15 6.85 -10.34
N PRO A 21 -3.17 6.31 -11.10
CA PRO A 21 -1.86 5.91 -10.55
C PRO A 21 -1.17 7.03 -9.77
N LEU A 22 -1.34 8.28 -10.19
CA LEU A 22 -0.79 9.45 -9.49
C LEU A 22 -1.39 9.61 -8.08
N THR A 23 -2.70 9.40 -7.97
CA THR A 23 -3.43 9.43 -6.70
C THR A 23 -2.90 8.34 -5.77
N VAL A 24 -2.74 7.11 -6.28
CA VAL A 24 -2.14 6.00 -5.52
C VAL A 24 -0.75 6.35 -5.01
N ARG A 25 0.12 6.87 -5.89
CA ARG A 25 1.48 7.28 -5.52
C ARG A 25 1.49 8.32 -4.40
N ARG A 26 0.62 9.34 -4.49
CA ARG A 26 0.50 10.38 -3.47
C ARG A 26 0.07 9.81 -2.11
N HIS A 27 -0.84 8.84 -2.13
CA HIS A 27 -1.29 8.13 -0.93
C HIS A 27 -0.14 7.32 -0.31
N ILE A 28 0.63 6.59 -1.12
CA ILE A 28 1.77 5.81 -0.65
C ILE A 28 2.84 6.73 -0.05
N SER A 29 3.23 7.81 -0.74
CA SER A 29 4.22 8.77 -0.20
C SER A 29 3.79 9.33 1.17
N ARG A 30 2.50 9.70 1.32
CA ARG A 30 1.98 10.17 2.61
C ARG A 30 2.01 9.09 3.69
N ALA A 31 1.74 7.84 3.33
CA ALA A 31 1.81 6.72 4.27
C ALA A 31 3.26 6.44 4.70
N THR A 32 4.20 6.42 3.76
CA THR A 32 5.64 6.28 4.00
C THR A 32 6.13 7.34 4.98
N THR A 33 5.79 8.61 4.76
CA THR A 33 6.13 9.70 5.67
C THR A 33 5.53 9.51 7.06
N LYS A 34 4.23 9.21 7.15
CA LYS A 34 3.53 9.05 8.44
C LYS A 34 4.06 7.87 9.26
N LEU A 35 4.42 6.78 8.59
CA LEU A 35 4.90 5.56 9.21
C LEU A 35 6.43 5.50 9.32
N HIS A 36 7.12 6.58 8.96
CA HIS A 36 8.59 6.66 8.99
C HIS A 36 9.26 5.49 8.24
N ALA A 37 8.63 5.01 7.18
CA ALA A 37 9.21 3.99 6.31
C ALA A 37 10.24 4.65 5.39
N ARG A 38 11.38 3.99 5.16
CA ARG A 38 12.45 4.49 4.28
C ARG A 38 12.10 4.29 2.81
N ASP A 39 11.38 3.21 2.51
CA ASP A 39 10.94 2.87 1.16
C ASP A 39 9.63 2.09 1.19
N ARG A 40 9.14 1.72 0.00
CA ARG A 40 7.93 0.94 -0.18
C ARG A 40 8.03 -0.44 0.47
N ALA A 41 9.18 -1.10 0.41
CA ALA A 41 9.34 -2.44 0.99
C ALA A 41 9.23 -2.38 2.52
N GLN A 42 9.84 -1.39 3.15
CA GLN A 42 9.69 -1.16 4.59
C GLN A 42 8.23 -0.82 4.95
N LEU A 43 7.53 -0.03 4.12
CA LEU A 43 6.11 0.23 4.32
C LEU A 43 5.28 -1.06 4.28
N VAL A 44 5.56 -1.98 3.34
CA VAL A 44 4.92 -3.30 3.28
C VAL A 44 5.17 -4.09 4.56
N VAL A 45 6.42 -4.16 5.02
CA VAL A 45 6.80 -4.87 6.26
C VAL A 45 6.06 -4.31 7.47
N ILE A 46 6.07 -2.98 7.65
CA ILE A 46 5.35 -2.32 8.76
C ILE A 46 3.86 -2.63 8.71
N THR A 47 3.26 -2.64 7.52
CA THR A 47 1.82 -2.87 7.38
C THR A 47 1.43 -4.34 7.66
N HIS A 48 2.31 -5.30 7.33
CA HIS A 48 2.15 -6.70 7.72
C HIS A 48 2.34 -6.91 9.23
N GLN A 49 3.39 -6.32 9.81
CA GLN A 49 3.71 -6.45 11.24
C GLN A 49 2.68 -5.81 12.16
N SER A 50 2.09 -4.68 11.74
CA SER A 50 1.09 -3.95 12.53
C SER A 50 -0.33 -4.54 12.46
N GLY A 51 -0.56 -5.59 11.65
CA GLY A 51 -1.90 -6.13 11.41
C GLY A 51 -2.84 -5.17 10.67
N LEU A 52 -2.33 -4.02 10.19
CA LEU A 52 -3.10 -3.01 9.42
C LEU A 52 -3.54 -3.55 8.05
N VAL A 53 -2.87 -4.57 7.54
CA VAL A 53 -3.39 -5.43 6.46
C VAL A 53 -3.68 -6.80 7.06
N ARG A 54 -4.93 -7.06 7.42
CA ARG A 54 -5.39 -8.44 7.38
C ARG A 54 -5.39 -8.82 5.89
N PRO A 55 -4.67 -9.88 5.43
CA PRO A 55 -4.95 -10.40 4.11
C PRO A 55 -6.46 -10.62 4.08
N ALA A 56 -7.15 -9.99 3.12
CA ALA A 56 -8.57 -10.26 2.95
C ALA A 56 -8.67 -11.77 2.76
N ALA A 57 -9.21 -12.46 3.77
CA ALA A 57 -9.43 -13.88 3.73
C ALA A 57 -10.14 -14.19 2.42
N GLY A 58 -9.65 -15.22 1.73
CA GLY A 58 -10.15 -15.63 0.43
C GLY A 58 -11.68 -15.71 0.40
N GLY A 59 -12.20 -15.23 -0.72
CA GLY A 59 -13.52 -15.49 -1.27
C GLY A 59 -13.36 -15.39 -2.77
#